data_AF-M0N8T0-F1
#
_entry.id   AF-M0N8T0-F1
#
_cell.length_a   1.000
_cell.length_b   1.000
_cell.length_c   1.000
_cell.angle_alpha   90.00
_cell.angle_beta   90.00
_cell.angle_gamma   90.00
#
_symmetry.space_group_name_H-M   'P 1'
#
loop_
_entity.id
_entity.type
_entity.pdbx_description
1 polymer ?
#
loop_
_entity_poly.entity_id
_entity_poly.type
_entity_poly.pdbx_seq_one_letter_code
_entity_poly.pdbx_strand_id
1 'polypeptide(L)'
;MPNENHQSDASIPAEHADADEAIVTFHPQIWLDNRALTSDDTETYTVPIEAALDDNGELLEDDSRESDGLANHENAPERAQNWSENDPYYVTIDGLR
;
A
#
# COMPACT_ATOMS: atom_id res chain seq x y z
N MET A 1 5.36 -15.54 -38.33
CA MET A 1 4.40 -15.11 -37.32
C MET A 1 5.20 -14.91 -36.04
N PRO A 2 5.29 -13.70 -35.47
CA PRO A 2 6.00 -13.53 -34.21
C PRO A 2 5.12 -14.07 -33.08
N ASN A 3 5.72 -14.93 -32.26
CA ASN A 3 5.10 -15.59 -31.13
C ASN A 3 4.92 -14.60 -29.98
N GLU A 4 3.83 -14.81 -29.26
CA GLU A 4 3.25 -13.97 -28.23
C GLU A 4 4.22 -13.54 -27.13
N ASN A 5 4.06 -12.28 -26.70
CA ASN A 5 4.63 -11.71 -25.49
C ASN A 5 4.48 -12.69 -24.33
N HIS A 6 5.59 -13.12 -23.75
CA HIS A 6 5.60 -13.63 -22.39
C HIS A 6 5.27 -12.43 -21.49
N GLN A 7 3.98 -12.22 -21.21
CA GLN A 7 3.59 -11.54 -19.99
C GLN A 7 4.07 -12.45 -18.85
N SER A 8 5.01 -11.91 -18.08
CA SER A 8 5.39 -12.46 -16.80
C SER A 8 4.11 -12.51 -15.96
N ASP A 9 3.52 -13.69 -15.86
CA ASP A 9 2.43 -14.00 -14.96
C ASP A 9 3.05 -13.97 -13.56
N ALA A 10 3.08 -12.79 -12.94
CA ALA A 10 3.18 -12.69 -11.50
C ALA A 10 1.87 -13.31 -10.99
N SER A 11 1.88 -14.63 -10.81
CA SER A 11 0.69 -15.39 -10.44
C SER A 11 0.23 -14.92 -9.07
N ILE A 12 -0.69 -13.97 -9.07
CA ILE A 12 -1.44 -13.60 -7.88
C ILE A 12 -2.16 -14.86 -7.40
N PRO A 13 -2.03 -15.26 -6.12
CA PRO A 13 -2.64 -16.48 -5.65
C PRO A 13 -4.15 -16.45 -5.89
N ALA A 14 -4.73 -17.63 -6.13
CA ALA A 14 -6.12 -17.79 -6.55
C ALA A 14 -7.15 -17.17 -5.57
N GLU A 15 -6.75 -16.93 -4.33
CA GLU A 15 -7.53 -16.22 -3.30
C GLU A 15 -7.71 -14.72 -3.57
N HIS A 16 -6.88 -14.15 -4.44
CA HIS A 16 -6.91 -12.75 -4.85
C HIS A 16 -7.06 -12.58 -6.36
N ALA A 17 -7.26 -13.67 -7.11
CA ALA A 17 -7.34 -13.65 -8.57
C ALA A 17 -8.54 -12.88 -9.14
N ASP A 18 -9.51 -12.53 -8.30
CA ASP A 18 -10.67 -11.70 -8.66
C ASP A 18 -10.48 -10.21 -8.30
N ALA A 19 -9.37 -9.84 -7.67
CA ALA A 19 -9.07 -8.47 -7.26
C ALA A 19 -7.93 -7.87 -8.08
N ASP A 20 -8.19 -6.73 -8.70
CA ASP A 20 -7.19 -6.00 -9.48
C ASP A 20 -6.47 -4.94 -8.63
N GLU A 21 -7.10 -4.51 -7.53
CA GLU A 21 -6.60 -3.42 -6.69
C GLU A 21 -6.69 -3.76 -5.20
N ALA A 22 -5.73 -3.25 -4.42
CA ALA A 22 -5.78 -3.25 -2.97
C ALA A 22 -6.22 -1.88 -2.45
N ILE A 23 -7.08 -1.88 -1.42
CA ILE A 23 -7.53 -0.69 -0.71
C ILE A 23 -6.56 -0.45 0.45
N VAL A 24 -5.95 0.72 0.44
CA VAL A 24 -4.87 1.11 1.33
C VAL A 24 -5.27 2.36 2.09
N THR A 25 -5.03 2.41 3.39
CA THR A 25 -5.23 3.61 4.20
C THR A 25 -3.92 4.09 4.79
N PHE A 26 -3.63 5.36 4.54
CA PHE A 26 -2.53 6.09 5.13
C PHE A 26 -2.96 6.72 6.45
N HIS A 27 -2.20 6.43 7.52
CA HIS A 27 -2.45 6.91 8.88
C HIS A 27 -1.34 7.88 9.29
N PRO A 28 -1.52 9.20 9.07
CA PRO A 28 -0.55 10.18 9.51
C PRO A 28 -0.50 10.23 11.04
N GLN A 29 0.70 10.25 11.60
CA GLN A 29 0.90 10.47 13.02
C GLN A 29 1.46 11.88 13.27
N ILE A 30 0.92 12.55 14.29
CA ILE A 30 1.37 13.87 14.72
C ILE A 30 2.03 13.78 16.09
N TRP A 31 3.08 14.58 16.28
CA TRP A 31 3.75 14.71 17.58
C TRP A 31 2.94 15.61 18.52
N LEU A 32 2.39 15.03 19.59
CA LEU A 32 1.74 15.75 20.67
C LEU A 32 2.37 15.34 22.01
N ASP A 33 2.85 16.32 22.79
CA ASP A 33 3.44 16.08 24.12
C ASP A 33 4.52 14.97 24.15
N ASN A 34 5.46 15.01 23.21
CA ASN A 34 6.52 14.01 23.02
C ASN A 34 6.02 12.57 22.74
N ARG A 35 4.81 12.42 22.20
CA ARG A 35 4.24 11.14 21.76
C ARG A 35 3.71 11.27 20.34
N ALA A 36 3.92 10.23 19.54
CA ALA A 36 3.26 10.11 18.25
C ALA A 36 1.83 9.61 18.48
N LEU A 37 0.85 10.34 17.94
CA LEU A 37 -0.56 9.96 17.97
C LEU A 37 -1.07 9.85 16.53
N THR A 38 -1.77 8.77 16.24
CA THR A 38 -2.50 8.63 14.98
C THR A 38 -3.54 9.74 14.86
N SER A 39 -3.48 10.50 13.77
CA SER A 39 -4.49 11.48 13.41
C SER A 39 -5.72 10.77 12.85
N ASP A 40 -6.93 11.25 13.18
CA ASP A 40 -8.18 10.80 12.56
C ASP A 40 -8.29 11.22 11.08
N ASP A 41 -7.36 12.04 10.61
CA ASP A 41 -7.28 12.56 9.24
C ASP A 41 -6.54 11.58 8.31
N THR A 42 -7.06 10.36 8.23
CA THR A 42 -6.54 9.26 7.41
C THR A 42 -6.97 9.40 5.96
N GLU A 43 -6.19 8.86 5.03
CA GLU A 43 -6.51 8.93 3.59
C GLU A 43 -6.49 7.54 2.96
N THR A 44 -7.60 7.15 2.34
CA THR A 44 -7.77 5.86 1.69
C THR A 44 -7.63 6.00 0.17
N TYR A 45 -6.87 5.10 -0.45
CA TYR A 45 -6.60 5.06 -1.89
C TYR A 45 -6.45 3.62 -2.37
N THR A 46 -6.38 3.43 -3.69
CA THR A 46 -6.19 2.11 -4.31
C THR A 46 -4.82 2.00 -4.98
N VAL A 47 -4.16 0.86 -4.79
CA VAL A 47 -2.91 0.50 -5.46
C VAL A 47 -3.11 -0.79 -6.25
N PRO A 48 -2.30 -1.04 -7.30
CA PRO A 48 -2.30 -2.35 -7.95
C PRO A 48 -2.04 -3.43 -6.90
N ILE A 49 -2.78 -4.53 -6.97
CA ILE A 49 -2.60 -5.60 -6.00
C ILE A 49 -1.16 -6.13 -5.96
N GLU A 50 -0.44 -6.15 -7.09
CA GLU A 50 0.98 -6.52 -7.17
C GLU A 50 1.89 -5.68 -6.25
N ALA A 51 1.52 -4.44 -5.96
CA ALA A 51 2.26 -3.59 -5.04
C ALA A 51 1.96 -3.88 -3.56
N ALA A 52 0.78 -4.45 -3.28
CA ALA A 52 0.29 -4.77 -1.95
C ALA A 52 0.54 -6.23 -1.54
N LEU A 53 1.24 -7.01 -2.36
CA LEU A 53 1.63 -8.38 -2.08
C LEU A 53 3.13 -8.48 -1.76
N ASP A 54 3.47 -9.42 -0.89
CA ASP A 54 4.85 -9.82 -0.60
C ASP A 54 5.38 -10.83 -1.66
N ASP A 55 6.63 -11.26 -1.47
CA ASP A 55 7.28 -12.27 -2.34
C ASP A 55 6.58 -13.64 -2.34
N ASN A 56 5.71 -13.91 -1.35
CA ASN A 56 4.92 -15.15 -1.24
C ASN A 56 3.53 -14.99 -1.88
N GLY A 57 3.17 -13.79 -2.32
CA GLY A 57 1.84 -13.46 -2.83
C GLY A 57 0.79 -13.22 -1.73
N GLU A 58 1.22 -13.02 -0.48
CA GLU A 58 0.35 -12.65 0.64
C GLU A 58 0.28 -11.12 0.78
N LEU A 59 -0.81 -10.58 1.32
CA LEU A 59 -0.89 -9.13 1.57
C LEU A 59 0.20 -8.69 2.55
N LEU A 60 0.81 -7.52 2.28
CA LEU A 60 1.79 -6.92 3.17
C LEU A 60 1.21 -6.77 4.58
N GLU A 61 2.04 -7.00 5.59
CA GLU A 61 1.64 -6.80 6.99
C GLU A 61 1.33 -5.32 7.24
N ASP A 62 0.22 -5.04 7.92
CA ASP A 62 -0.14 -3.69 8.36
C ASP A 62 0.93 -3.11 9.30
N ASP A 63 1.15 -1.78 9.25
CA ASP A 63 2.15 -1.11 10.11
C ASP A 63 3.57 -1.72 9.97
N SER A 64 3.86 -2.18 8.75
CA SER A 64 5.16 -2.70 8.37
C SER A 64 5.88 -1.75 7.42
N ARG A 65 7.21 -1.85 7.40
CA ARG A 65 8.05 -1.09 6.47
C ARG A 65 7.66 -1.31 4.99
N GLU A 66 7.17 -2.50 4.67
CA GLU A 66 6.75 -2.84 3.31
C GLU A 66 5.45 -2.13 2.97
N SER A 67 4.44 -2.17 3.88
CA SER A 67 3.19 -1.42 3.71
C SER A 67 3.42 0.09 3.66
N ASP A 68 4.35 0.64 4.45
CA ASP A 68 4.73 2.05 4.40
C ASP A 68 5.29 2.46 3.03
N GLY A 69 5.89 1.52 2.31
CA GLY A 69 6.31 1.70 0.92
C GLY A 69 5.16 2.12 0.00
N LEU A 70 3.93 1.70 0.30
CA LEU A 70 2.74 2.05 -0.47
C LEU A 70 2.41 3.54 -0.40
N ALA A 71 2.87 4.28 0.61
CA ALA A 71 2.72 5.74 0.68
C ALA A 71 3.53 6.47 -0.41
N ASN A 72 4.57 5.82 -0.92
CA ASN A 72 5.44 6.35 -1.99
C ASN A 72 5.04 5.83 -3.39
N HIS A 73 3.95 5.06 -3.49
CA HIS A 73 3.47 4.52 -4.75
C HIS A 73 2.90 5.63 -5.65
N GLU A 74 2.97 5.47 -6.97
CA GLU A 74 2.49 6.49 -7.92
C GLU A 74 0.98 6.78 -7.79
N ASN A 75 0.21 5.76 -7.39
CA ASN A 75 -1.23 5.88 -7.11
C ASN A 75 -1.54 6.48 -5.72
N ALA A 76 -0.54 6.63 -4.85
CA ALA A 76 -0.77 7.22 -3.54
C ALA A 76 -1.12 8.71 -3.68
N PRO A 77 -1.94 9.27 -2.79
CA PRO A 77 -2.25 10.69 -2.83
C PRO A 77 -0.99 11.53 -2.57
N GLU A 78 -0.95 12.74 -3.12
CA GLU A 78 0.18 13.68 -2.95
C GLU A 78 0.54 13.89 -1.47
N ARG A 79 -0.47 13.82 -0.59
CA ARG A 79 -0.31 13.92 0.86
C ARG A 79 0.50 12.77 1.46
N ALA A 80 0.26 11.54 1.02
CA ALA A 80 1.02 10.37 1.48
C ALA A 80 2.44 10.40 0.89
N GLN A 81 2.57 10.73 -0.40
CA GLN A 81 3.87 10.81 -1.09
C GLN A 81 4.77 11.92 -0.54
N ASN A 82 4.20 13.06 -0.15
CA ASN A 82 4.92 14.21 0.38
C ASN A 82 4.73 14.35 1.89
N TRP A 83 4.32 13.28 2.58
CA TRP A 83 4.27 13.32 4.04
C TRP A 83 5.68 13.61 4.54
N SER A 84 5.78 14.62 5.40
CA SER A 84 7.04 15.14 5.92
C SER A 84 7.95 13.97 6.30
N GLU A 85 9.14 13.88 5.69
CA GLU A 85 10.07 12.74 5.83
C GLU A 85 10.46 12.42 7.29
N ASN A 86 10.13 13.32 8.23
CA ASN A 86 10.43 13.20 9.65
C ASN A 86 9.18 13.00 10.53
N ASP A 87 7.98 13.07 9.96
CA ASP A 87 6.74 12.85 10.70
C ASP A 87 6.32 11.38 10.58
N PRO A 88 6.02 10.72 11.71
CA PRO A 88 5.65 9.32 11.68
C PRO A 88 4.34 9.12 10.93
N TYR A 89 4.21 7.96 10.31
CA TYR A 89 3.00 7.46 9.69
C TYR A 89 3.07 5.94 9.66
N TYR A 90 1.94 5.31 9.38
CA TYR A 90 1.91 3.92 8.99
C TYR A 90 0.82 3.72 7.95
N VAL A 91 0.92 2.61 7.22
CA VAL A 91 -0.06 2.24 6.21
C VAL A 91 -0.73 0.91 6.58
N THR A 92 -2.01 0.79 6.27
CA THR A 92 -2.77 -0.45 6.43
C THR A 92 -3.46 -0.84 5.14
N ILE A 93 -3.65 -2.14 4.91
CA ILE A 93 -4.41 -2.68 3.78
C ILE A 93 -5.79 -3.10 4.30
N ASP A 94 -6.82 -2.32 3.98
CA ASP A 94 -8.18 -2.55 4.49
C ASP A 94 -8.96 -3.61 3.68
N GLY A 95 -8.48 -3.96 2.49
CA GLY A 95 -9.10 -5.00 1.66
C GLY A 95 -8.70 -4.96 0.21
N LEU A 96 -9.47 -5.68 -0.61
CA LEU A 96 -9.23 -5.87 -2.03
C LEU A 96 -10.49 -5.52 -2.84
N ARG A 97 -10.31 -5.08 -4.08
CA ARG A 97 -11.39 -4.63 -4.97
C ARG A 97 -11.33 -5.25 -6.36
#